data_AF-A0A4S3MN17-F1
#
_entry.id   AF-A0A4S3MN17-F1
#
_cell.length_a   1.000
_cell.length_b   1.000
_cell.length_c   1.000
_cell.angle_alpha   90.00
_cell.angle_beta   90.00
_cell.angle_gamma   90.00
#
_symmetry.space_group_name_H-M   'P 1'
#
loop_
_entity.id
_entity.type
_entity.pdbx_description
1 polymer ?
#
loop_
_entity_poly.entity_id
_entity_poly.type
_entity_poly.pdbx_seq_one_letter_code
_entity_poly.pdbx_strand_id
1 'polypeptide(L)'
;MATRDSVLICDMNHAQSTGEAAKQIQRAGITQAESFLRRSRPWAHDETLSPGPRLQVKAIMVAPGGRLSQQSHVHRAEHWGVVEGTAPVQVGRDEPRIAENEPVCIPWEGCIA
;
A
#
# COMPACT_ATOMS: atom_id res chain seq x y z
N MET A 1 22.75 2.48 -4.72
CA MET A 1 21.68 2.37 -3.70
C MET A 1 20.38 2.06 -4.41
N ALA A 2 19.57 1.13 -3.91
CA ALA A 2 18.31 0.77 -4.55
C ALA A 2 17.17 0.75 -3.53
N THR A 3 16.03 1.29 -3.94
CA THR A 3 14.71 1.08 -3.30
C THR A 3 13.86 0.19 -4.22
N ARG A 4 12.61 -0.07 -3.86
CA ARG A 4 11.70 -0.85 -4.72
C ARG A 4 11.37 -0.15 -6.04
N ASP A 5 11.44 1.18 -6.05
CA ASP A 5 10.94 2.05 -7.12
C ASP A 5 12.00 2.99 -7.70
N SER A 6 13.23 2.93 -7.20
CA SER A 6 14.32 3.77 -7.70
C SER A 6 15.68 3.10 -7.52
N VAL A 7 16.59 3.41 -8.43
CA VAL A 7 18.00 3.00 -8.34
C VAL A 7 18.86 4.24 -8.55
N LEU A 8 19.73 4.51 -7.59
CA LEU A 8 20.77 5.52 -7.71
C LEU A 8 22.04 4.86 -8.23
N ILE A 9 22.47 5.29 -9.41
CA ILE A 9 23.70 4.85 -10.10
C ILE A 9 24.73 5.97 -9.98
N CYS A 10 25.95 5.63 -9.58
CA CYS A 10 27.08 6.55 -9.56
C CYS A 10 28.37 5.82 -9.95
N ASP A 11 29.38 6.61 -10.31
CA ASP A 11 30.75 6.09 -10.46
C ASP A 11 31.27 5.54 -9.13
N MET A 12 32.07 4.46 -9.20
CA MET A 12 32.53 3.74 -8.01
C MET A 12 33.47 4.59 -7.13
N ASN A 13 34.20 5.54 -7.71
CA ASN A 13 35.05 6.46 -6.95
C ASN A 13 34.23 7.47 -6.13
N HIS A 14 32.93 7.59 -6.40
CA HIS A 14 32.03 8.54 -5.75
C HIS A 14 30.98 7.86 -4.86
N ALA A 15 31.14 6.55 -4.58
CA ALA A 15 30.16 5.77 -3.82
C ALA A 15 29.88 6.35 -2.41
N GLN A 16 30.89 6.95 -1.76
CA GLN A 16 30.73 7.55 -0.42
C GLN A 16 29.89 8.84 -0.44
N SER A 17 29.77 9.52 -1.59
CA SER A 17 28.99 10.77 -1.74
C SER A 17 27.51 10.52 -2.02
N THR A 18 27.07 9.27 -2.19
CA THR A 18 25.68 8.92 -2.51
C THR A 18 24.67 9.38 -1.45
N GLY A 19 25.10 9.46 -0.18
CA GLY A 19 24.27 10.00 0.90
C GLY A 19 23.96 11.49 0.75
N GLU A 20 24.89 12.28 0.19
CA GLU A 20 24.63 13.70 -0.08
C GLU A 20 23.67 13.89 -1.24
N ALA A 21 23.82 13.09 -2.31
CA ALA A 21 22.89 13.09 -3.43
C ALA A 21 21.46 12.74 -2.96
N ALA A 22 21.31 11.74 -2.09
CA ALA A 22 20.01 11.40 -1.51
C ALA A 22 19.40 12.57 -0.71
N LYS A 23 20.21 13.28 0.10
CA LYS A 23 19.76 14.49 0.84
C LYS A 23 19.36 15.62 -0.11
N GLN A 24 20.04 15.80 -1.23
CA GLN A 24 19.67 16.81 -2.22
C GLN A 24 18.34 16.49 -2.88
N ILE A 25 18.12 15.23 -3.28
CA ILE A 25 16.85 14.77 -3.85
C ILE A 25 15.70 14.98 -2.84
N GLN A 26 15.94 14.70 -1.56
CA GLN A 26 14.98 14.96 -0.49
C GLN A 26 14.67 16.46 -0.35
N ARG A 27 15.69 17.33 -0.33
CA ARG A 27 15.48 18.79 -0.25
C ARG A 27 14.74 19.36 -1.46
N ALA A 28 14.85 18.71 -2.61
CA ALA A 28 14.12 19.07 -3.81
C ALA A 28 12.64 18.63 -3.78
N GLY A 29 12.19 17.93 -2.73
CA GLY A 29 10.80 17.47 -2.59
C GLY A 29 10.42 16.37 -3.59
N ILE A 30 11.40 15.59 -4.07
CA ILE A 30 11.14 14.50 -5.00
C ILE A 30 10.52 13.34 -4.24
N THR A 31 9.34 12.90 -4.66
CA THR A 31 8.49 11.93 -3.95
C THR A 31 9.21 10.62 -3.61
N GLN A 32 10.10 10.13 -4.48
CA GLN A 32 10.88 8.91 -4.26
C GLN A 32 11.86 9.01 -3.08
N ALA A 33 12.24 10.22 -2.66
CA ALA A 33 13.06 10.44 -1.46
C ALA A 33 12.23 10.65 -0.18
N GLU A 34 10.90 10.74 -0.29
CA GLU A 34 10.01 11.05 0.83
C GLU A 34 8.99 9.96 1.13
N SER A 35 8.48 9.29 0.09
CA SER A 35 7.40 8.34 0.18
C SER A 35 7.92 6.91 0.10
N PHE A 36 7.79 6.18 1.21
CA PHE A 36 7.92 4.73 1.16
C PHE A 36 6.67 4.14 0.51
N LEU A 37 6.84 3.46 -0.63
CA LEU A 37 5.74 2.74 -1.26
C LEU A 37 5.11 1.74 -0.29
N ARG A 38 5.92 1.08 0.54
CA ARG A 38 5.51 0.12 1.56
C ARG A 38 5.60 0.71 2.95
N ARG A 39 4.51 0.65 3.71
CA ARG A 39 4.41 1.10 5.10
C ARG A 39 4.14 -0.08 6.03
N SER A 40 4.99 -0.24 7.04
CA SER A 40 4.79 -1.24 8.09
C SER A 40 3.61 -0.87 8.98
N ARG A 41 2.81 -1.86 9.34
CA ARG A 41 1.59 -1.77 10.15
C ARG A 41 1.55 -2.90 11.18
N PRO A 42 0.78 -2.76 12.27
CA PRO A 42 0.66 -3.81 13.29
C PRO A 42 0.18 -5.17 12.74
N TRP A 43 -0.56 -5.16 11.62
CA TRP A 43 -1.08 -6.35 10.94
C TRP A 43 -0.21 -6.81 9.75
N ALA A 44 0.99 -6.25 9.57
CA ALA A 44 1.99 -6.44 8.50
C ALA A 44 2.25 -5.18 7.66
N HIS A 45 1.70 -5.00 6.46
CA HIS A 45 2.02 -3.79 5.66
C HIS A 45 1.02 -3.48 4.53
N ASP A 46 0.92 -2.18 4.19
CA ASP A 46 0.31 -1.70 2.94
C ASP A 46 1.38 -1.19 1.97
N GLU A 47 1.17 -1.44 0.68
CA GLU A 47 2.00 -0.93 -0.41
C GLU A 47 1.14 -0.17 -1.42
N THR A 48 1.51 1.07 -1.76
CA THR A 48 0.81 1.84 -2.79
C THR A 48 1.43 1.52 -4.15
N LEU A 49 0.66 0.86 -5.03
CA LEU A 49 1.14 0.44 -6.36
C LEU A 49 0.89 1.51 -7.42
N SER A 50 -0.22 2.24 -7.31
CA SER A 50 -0.57 3.32 -8.24
C SER A 50 -1.25 4.44 -7.46
N PRO A 51 -0.55 5.56 -7.20
CA PRO A 51 -1.17 6.77 -6.69
C PRO A 51 -1.84 7.54 -7.82
N GLY A 52 -3.04 8.07 -7.58
CA GLY A 52 -3.75 8.88 -8.56
C GLY A 52 -4.88 9.70 -7.94
N PRO A 53 -5.31 10.79 -8.59
CA PRO A 53 -6.35 11.68 -8.07
C PRO A 53 -7.76 11.06 -8.10
N ARG A 54 -7.99 10.07 -8.97
CA ARG A 54 -9.30 9.40 -9.14
C ARG A 54 -9.32 7.96 -8.65
N LEU A 55 -8.18 7.28 -8.66
CA LEU A 55 -8.05 5.91 -8.22
C LEU A 55 -6.74 5.75 -7.47
N GLN A 56 -6.74 4.86 -6.48
CA GLN A 56 -5.54 4.43 -5.80
C GLN A 56 -5.56 2.91 -5.71
N VAL A 57 -4.46 2.27 -6.14
CA VAL A 57 -4.28 0.82 -6.00
C VAL A 57 -3.32 0.57 -4.85
N LYS A 58 -3.73 -0.28 -3.90
CA LYS A 58 -2.89 -0.73 -2.79
C LYS A 58 -2.82 -2.25 -2.77
N ALA A 59 -1.62 -2.78 -2.54
CA ALA A 59 -1.43 -4.16 -2.11
C ALA A 59 -1.38 -4.18 -0.58
N ILE A 60 -2.18 -5.03 0.06
CA ILE A 60 -2.26 -5.12 1.51
C ILE A 60 -1.91 -6.54 1.91
N MET A 61 -0.87 -6.69 2.74
CA MET A 61 -0.53 -7.96 3.36
C MET A 61 -1.04 -7.95 4.79
N VAL A 62 -1.88 -8.92 5.13
CA VAL A 62 -2.34 -9.15 6.50
C VAL A 62 -1.71 -10.45 6.98
N ALA A 63 -0.87 -10.38 8.01
CA ALA A 63 -0.32 -11.58 8.63
C ALA A 63 -1.43 -12.38 9.34
N PRO A 64 -1.27 -13.71 9.54
CA PRO A 64 -2.23 -14.51 10.29
C PRO A 64 -2.53 -13.89 11.67
N GLY A 65 -3.83 -13.72 11.99
CA GLY A 65 -4.29 -13.07 13.21
C GLY A 65 -4.27 -11.53 13.18
N GLY A 66 -3.72 -10.92 12.14
CA GLY A 66 -3.84 -9.49 11.86
C GLY A 66 -5.26 -9.14 11.39
N ARG A 67 -5.67 -7.89 11.63
CA ARG A 67 -6.95 -7.37 11.16
C ARG A 67 -6.83 -5.90 10.78
N LEU A 68 -7.56 -5.50 9.75
CA LEU A 68 -7.74 -4.09 9.42
C LEU A 68 -8.73 -3.45 10.41
N SER A 69 -8.65 -2.14 10.57
CA SER A 69 -9.66 -1.42 11.37
C SER A 69 -10.88 -1.16 10.52
N GLN A 70 -12.03 -1.03 11.18
CA GLN A 70 -13.24 -0.72 10.43
C GLN A 70 -13.13 0.63 9.71
N GLN A 71 -13.43 0.68 8.42
CA GLN A 71 -13.40 1.89 7.61
C GLN A 71 -14.80 2.17 7.06
N SER A 72 -15.25 3.41 7.18
CA SER A 72 -16.45 3.92 6.52
C SER A 72 -16.08 5.08 5.59
N HIS A 73 -16.77 5.17 4.46
CA HIS A 73 -16.54 6.22 3.47
C HIS A 73 -17.85 6.57 2.75
N VAL A 74 -18.00 7.82 2.30
CA VAL A 74 -19.21 8.32 1.60
C VAL A 74 -18.90 8.77 0.16
N HIS A 75 -17.62 8.92 -0.17
CA HIS A 75 -17.16 9.46 -1.47
C HIS A 75 -16.19 8.53 -2.20
N ARG A 76 -16.09 7.28 -1.73
CA ARG A 76 -15.20 6.26 -2.28
C ARG A 76 -15.99 4.97 -2.40
N ALA A 77 -15.81 4.29 -3.53
CA ALA A 77 -16.12 2.88 -3.65
C ALA A 77 -14.80 2.13 -3.71
N GLU A 78 -14.77 0.92 -3.18
CA GLU A 78 -13.57 0.11 -3.14
C GLU A 78 -13.81 -1.24 -3.80
N HIS A 79 -12.80 -1.71 -4.54
CA HIS A 79 -12.78 -3.04 -5.13
C HIS A 79 -11.60 -3.79 -4.54
N TRP A 80 -11.90 -4.88 -3.85
CA TRP A 80 -10.94 -5.75 -3.18
C TRP A 80 -10.90 -7.11 -3.86
N GLY A 81 -9.75 -7.75 -3.79
CA GLY A 81 -9.59 -9.14 -4.18
C GLY A 81 -8.50 -9.76 -3.31
N VAL A 82 -8.70 -11.01 -2.92
CA VAL A 82 -7.67 -11.78 -2.22
C VAL A 82 -6.71 -12.33 -3.27
N VAL A 83 -5.44 -11.90 -3.21
CA VAL A 83 -4.41 -12.36 -4.15
C VAL A 83 -3.85 -13.72 -3.74
N GLU A 84 -3.75 -13.97 -2.43
CA GLU A 84 -3.23 -15.22 -1.86
C GLU A 84 -3.89 -15.48 -0.49
N GLY A 85 -4.26 -16.73 -0.23
CA GLY A 85 -4.91 -17.17 1.00
C GLY A 85 -6.43 -16.95 1.01
N THR A 86 -6.99 -16.86 2.21
CA THR A 86 -8.43 -16.66 2.43
C THR A 86 -8.63 -15.76 3.63
N ALA A 87 -9.61 -14.86 3.59
CA ALA A 87 -9.92 -13.99 4.70
C ALA A 87 -11.43 -13.84 4.91
N PRO A 88 -11.91 -13.77 6.16
CA PRO A 88 -13.22 -13.18 6.43
C PRO A 88 -13.15 -11.69 6.09
N VAL A 89 -14.14 -11.18 5.37
CA VAL A 89 -14.26 -9.76 5.02
C VAL A 89 -15.61 -9.28 5.50
N GLN A 90 -15.63 -8.36 6.45
CA GLN A 90 -16.90 -7.81 6.92
C GLN A 90 -17.35 -6.69 5.97
N VAL A 91 -18.57 -6.79 5.43
CA VAL A 91 -19.24 -5.74 4.66
C VAL A 91 -20.58 -5.44 5.32
N GLY A 92 -20.65 -4.33 6.05
CA GLY A 92 -21.80 -4.00 6.88
C GLY A 92 -22.02 -5.04 7.99
N ARG A 93 -23.08 -5.86 7.86
CA ARG A 93 -23.43 -6.92 8.83
C ARG A 93 -23.03 -8.32 8.36
N ASP A 94 -22.67 -8.48 7.10
CA ASP A 94 -22.27 -9.76 6.54
C ASP A 94 -20.76 -9.93 6.68
N GLU A 95 -20.30 -11.13 6.97
CA GLU A 95 -18.87 -11.47 7.05
C GLU A 95 -18.57 -12.70 6.17
N PRO A 96 -18.70 -12.58 4.84
CA PRO A 96 -18.33 -13.64 3.93
C PRO A 96 -16.85 -13.98 4.05
N ARG A 97 -16.54 -15.27 3.90
CA ARG A 97 -15.18 -15.76 3.74
C ARG A 97 -14.83 -15.73 2.26
N ILE A 98 -13.80 -14.96 1.92
CA ILE A 98 -13.37 -14.69 0.56
C ILE A 98 -12.12 -15.51 0.25
N ALA A 99 -12.17 -16.25 -0.85
CA ALA A 99 -11.04 -17.05 -1.33
C ALA A 99 -10.19 -16.30 -2.37
N GLU A 100 -9.07 -16.89 -2.76
CA GLU A 100 -8.20 -16.34 -3.80
C GLU A 100 -8.97 -16.06 -5.08
N ASN A 101 -8.67 -14.91 -5.69
CA ASN A 101 -9.29 -14.40 -6.91
C ASN A 101 -10.80 -14.10 -6.82
N GLU A 102 -11.41 -14.19 -5.64
CA GLU A 102 -12.78 -13.73 -5.45
C GLU A 102 -12.82 -12.21 -5.22
N PRO A 103 -13.61 -11.45 -6.00
CA PRO A 103 -13.74 -10.02 -5.83
C PRO A 103 -14.74 -9.67 -4.72
N VAL A 104 -14.48 -8.58 -4.00
CA VAL A 104 -15.43 -7.93 -3.08
C VAL A 104 -15.55 -6.47 -3.47
N CYS A 105 -16.78 -6.01 -3.70
CA CYS A 105 -17.06 -4.60 -3.94
C CYS A 105 -17.69 -3.98 -2.69
N ILE A 106 -17.11 -2.88 -2.23
CA ILE A 106 -17.64 -2.10 -1.11
C ILE A 106 -18.26 -0.82 -1.71
N PRO A 107 -19.60 -0.70 -1.62
CA PRO A 107 -20.31 0.44 -2.18
C PRO A 107 -20.06 1.71 -1.37
N TRP A 108 -20.43 2.85 -1.95
CA TRP A 108 -20.27 4.20 -1.38
C TRP A 108 -21.03 4.45 -0.07
N GLU A 109 -21.89 3.52 0.38
CA GLU A 109 -22.56 3.53 1.70
C GLU A 109 -22.08 2.38 2.62
N GLY A 110 -20.90 1.80 2.37
CA GLY A 110 -20.37 0.64 3.10
C GLY A 110 -19.42 0.96 4.26
N CYS A 111 -19.44 0.09 5.28
CA CYS A 111 -18.38 -0.04 6.30
C CYS A 111 -17.67 -1.40 6.11
N ILE A 112 -16.33 -1.45 6.17
CA ILE A 112 -15.54 -2.70 6.20
C ILE A 112 -14.83 -2.92 7.53
N ALA A 113 -14.59 -4.17 7.96
CA ALA A 113 -13.66 -4.59 9.03
C ALA A 113 -12.71 -5.69 8.52
#